data_AF-A0AAD7QF63-F1
#
_entry.id   AF-A0AAD7QF63-F1
#
_cell.length_a   1.000
_cell.length_b   1.000
_cell.length_c   1.000
_cell.angle_alpha   90.00
_cell.angle_beta   90.00
_cell.angle_gamma   90.00
#
_symmetry.space_group_name_H-M   'P 1'
#
loop_
_entity.id
_entity.type
_entity.pdbx_description
1 polymer ?
#
loop_
_entity_poly.entity_id
_entity_poly.type
_entity_poly.pdbx_seq_one_letter_code
_entity_poly.pdbx_strand_id
1 'polypeptide(L)'
;MGRDDKLIWHFTPRCIYTVSSGYQVLNSHTSDNRLPTLDWKTIWDRKIPHKLKVFLWRLMHDGVAVWNNLRSRIGGVDDSCCLCALESETEVHLFTKCRCLPQGL
;
A
#
# COMPACT_ATOMS: atom_id res chain seq x y z
N MET A 1 -8.69 17.12 46.70
CA MET A 1 -7.67 17.45 45.69
C MET A 1 -7.66 16.33 44.66
N GLY A 2 -8.17 16.57 43.46
CA GLY A 2 -8.10 15.61 42.35
C GLY A 2 -6.68 15.54 41.81
N ARG A 3 -6.19 14.36 41.42
CA ARG A 3 -4.93 14.25 40.67
C ARG A 3 -5.21 14.60 39.21
N ASP A 4 -4.32 15.38 38.61
CA ASP A 4 -4.36 15.66 37.18
C ASP A 4 -3.97 14.43 36.37
N ASP A 5 -4.73 14.15 35.32
CA ASP A 5 -4.45 13.07 34.38
C ASP A 5 -3.18 13.39 33.56
N LYS A 6 -2.43 12.34 33.22
CA LYS A 6 -1.19 12.43 32.42
C LYS A 6 -1.25 11.49 31.23
N LEU A 7 -0.83 11.99 30.08
CA LEU A 7 -0.62 11.16 28.89
C LEU A 7 0.63 10.29 29.10
N ILE A 8 0.49 8.98 28.91
CA ILE A 8 1.59 8.01 29.02
C ILE A 8 1.69 7.15 27.76
N TRP A 9 2.92 6.92 27.29
CA TRP A 9 3.21 5.99 26.20
C TRP A 9 3.60 4.62 26.76
N HIS A 10 2.60 3.80 27.09
CA HIS A 10 2.75 2.51 27.80
C HIS A 10 3.60 1.46 27.07
N PHE A 11 3.90 1.67 25.78
CA PHE A 11 4.77 0.80 24.99
C PHE A 11 6.27 1.01 25.26
N THR A 12 6.64 1.88 26.20
CA THR A 12 8.03 2.05 26.65
C THR A 12 8.11 2.06 28.18
N PRO A 13 9.16 1.48 28.79
CA PRO A 13 9.32 1.49 30.25
C PRO A 13 9.43 2.89 30.86
N ARG A 14 9.87 3.87 30.06
CA ARG A 14 9.97 5.28 30.47
C ARG A 14 8.66 6.06 30.29
N CYS A 15 7.62 5.43 29.72
CA CYS A 15 6.33 6.06 29.41
C CYS A 15 6.40 7.30 28.51
N ILE A 16 7.50 7.49 27.77
CA ILE A 16 7.76 8.66 26.92
C ILE A 16 7.57 8.25 25.46
N TYR A 17 6.77 9.03 24.73
CA TYR A 17 6.61 8.86 23.31
C TYR A 17 7.89 9.30 22.56
N THR A 18 8.32 8.48 21.61
CA THR A 18 9.28 8.84 20.57
C THR A 18 8.75 8.41 19.21
N VAL A 19 9.21 9.07 18.14
CA VAL A 19 8.87 8.67 16.77
C VAL A 19 9.26 7.20 16.51
N SER A 20 10.42 6.78 17.03
CA SER A 20 10.89 5.39 16.91
C SER A 20 9.96 4.39 17.61
N SER A 21 9.54 4.67 18.85
CA SER A 21 8.64 3.77 19.59
C SER A 21 7.24 3.74 18.97
N GLY A 22 6.75 4.87 18.45
CA GLY A 22 5.51 4.92 17.68
C GLY A 22 5.56 4.05 16.42
N TYR A 23 6.66 4.14 15.67
CA TYR A 23 6.85 3.36 14.45
C TYR A 23 6.94 1.85 14.72
N GLN A 24 7.60 1.45 15.81
CA GLN A 24 7.68 0.04 16.22
C GLN A 24 6.29 -0.55 16.51
N VAL A 25 5.47 0.18 17.27
CA VAL A 25 4.08 -0.24 17.57
C VAL A 25 3.24 -0.31 16.30
N LEU A 26 3.35 0.68 15.41
CA LEU A 26 2.63 0.65 14.13
C LEU A 26 3.02 -0.58 13.28
N ASN A 27 4.30 -0.93 13.28
CA ASN A 27 4.79 -2.09 12.53
C ASN A 27 4.42 -3.43 13.18
N SER A 28 4.32 -3.51 14.51
CA SER A 28 3.89 -4.76 15.17
C SER A 28 2.43 -5.10 14.90
N HIS A 29 1.58 -4.11 14.58
CA HIS A 29 0.17 -4.32 14.26
C HIS A 29 -0.12 -4.57 12.77
N THR A 30 0.89 -4.53 11.90
CA THR A 30 0.70 -4.63 10.43
C THR A 30 1.29 -5.90 9.81
N SER A 31 1.50 -6.95 10.60
CA SER A 31 2.17 -8.19 10.18
C SER A 31 1.40 -9.08 9.21
N ASP A 32 0.07 -8.93 9.05
CA ASP A 32 -0.73 -9.89 8.29
C ASP A 32 -0.97 -9.57 6.80
N ASN A 33 -0.67 -8.35 6.32
CA ASN A 33 -1.04 -7.93 4.95
C ASN A 33 0.10 -7.32 4.12
N ARG A 34 1.36 -7.40 4.56
CA ARG A 34 2.47 -6.89 3.74
C ARG A 34 2.87 -7.97 2.73
N LEU A 35 2.87 -7.60 1.44
CA LEU A 35 3.65 -8.29 0.41
C LEU A 35 5.02 -8.68 1.00
N PRO A 36 5.54 -9.90 0.72
CA PRO A 36 6.83 -10.35 1.24
C PRO A 36 7.82 -9.21 1.06
N THR A 37 8.50 -8.82 2.15
CA THR A 37 9.32 -7.59 2.23
C THR A 37 10.26 -7.50 1.03
N LEU A 38 9.79 -6.83 -0.01
CA LEU A 38 10.55 -6.71 -1.23
C LEU A 38 11.66 -5.74 -0.93
N ASP A 39 12.89 -6.17 -1.17
CA ASP A 39 14.04 -5.32 -0.99
C ASP A 39 14.00 -4.22 -2.05
N TRP A 40 13.58 -3.02 -1.65
CA TRP A 40 13.50 -1.85 -2.54
C TRP A 40 14.82 -1.51 -3.20
N LYS A 41 15.97 -1.91 -2.63
CA LYS A 41 17.26 -1.76 -3.31
C LYS A 41 17.25 -2.42 -4.69
N THR A 42 16.59 -3.57 -4.82
CA THR A 42 16.50 -4.30 -6.10
C THR A 42 15.81 -3.51 -7.21
N ILE A 43 14.88 -2.59 -6.88
CA ILE A 43 14.22 -1.72 -7.86
C ILE A 43 15.05 -0.46 -8.10
N TRP A 44 15.57 0.13 -7.02
CA TRP A 44 16.29 1.40 -7.08
C TRP A 44 17.67 1.29 -7.72
N ASP A 45 18.34 0.14 -7.62
CA ASP A 45 19.67 -0.10 -8.20
C ASP A 45 19.62 -0.42 -9.71
N ARG A 46 18.43 -0.71 -10.26
CA ARG A 46 18.28 -1.07 -11.68
C ARG A 46 18.51 0.15 -12.58
N LYS A 47 19.17 -0.06 -13.72
CA LYS A 47 19.35 0.95 -14.79
C LYS A 47 18.08 1.09 -15.64
N ILE A 48 16.96 1.41 -15.02
CA ILE A 48 15.68 1.70 -15.70
C ILE A 48 15.30 3.17 -15.49
N PRO A 49 14.47 3.76 -16.37
CA PRO A 49 13.98 5.11 -16.19
C PRO A 49 13.35 5.31 -14.81
N HIS A 50 13.63 6.45 -14.17
CA HIS A 50 13.12 6.75 -12.83
C HIS A 50 11.59 6.69 -12.75
N LYS A 51 10.89 7.10 -13.83
CA LYS A 51 9.43 7.00 -13.95
C LYS A 51 8.93 5.55 -13.76
N LEU A 52 9.66 4.57 -14.28
CA LEU A 52 9.29 3.16 -14.15
C LEU A 52 9.53 2.64 -12.73
N LYS A 53 10.61 3.09 -12.05
CA LYS A 53 10.86 2.76 -10.63
C LYS A 53 9.71 3.23 -9.74
N VAL A 54 9.28 4.48 -9.93
CA VAL A 54 8.15 5.06 -9.19
C VAL A 54 6.85 4.33 -9.52
N PHE A 55 6.62 3.97 -10.78
CA PHE A 55 5.45 3.20 -11.17
C PHE A 55 5.42 1.82 -10.49
N LEU A 56 6.51 1.05 -10.52
CA LEU A 56 6.62 -0.24 -9.84
C LEU A 56 6.40 -0.10 -8.33
N TRP A 57 7.02 0.91 -7.71
CA TRP A 57 6.81 1.20 -6.29
C TRP A 57 5.33 1.44 -5.97
N ARG A 58 4.62 2.23 -6.79
CA ARG A 58 3.17 2.46 -6.62
C ARG A 58 2.36 1.19 -6.84
N LEU A 59 2.72 0.40 -7.86
CA LEU A 59 2.05 -0.86 -8.21
C LEU A 59 2.08 -1.86 -7.04
N MET A 60 3.18 -1.90 -6.29
CA MET A 60 3.38 -2.83 -5.19
C MET A 60 2.85 -2.32 -3.84
N HIS A 61 2.31 -1.09 -3.80
CA HIS A 61 1.75 -0.47 -2.62
C HIS A 61 0.27 -0.09 -2.82
N ASP A 62 -0.42 -0.76 -3.76
CA ASP A 62 -1.82 -0.48 -4.11
C ASP A 62 -2.07 1.02 -4.36
N GLY A 63 -1.06 1.68 -4.95
CA GLY A 63 -0.99 3.12 -5.18
C GLY A 63 -1.31 3.51 -6.61
N VAL A 64 -1.59 2.54 -7.48
CA VAL A 64 -2.08 2.78 -8.84
C VAL A 64 -3.59 3.03 -8.77
N ALA A 65 -4.06 3.95 -9.61
CA ALA A 65 -5.47 4.32 -9.67
C ALA A 65 -6.30 3.29 -10.47
N VAL A 66 -6.38 2.05 -9.96
CA VAL A 66 -7.35 1.05 -10.41
C VAL A 66 -8.59 1.09 -9.53
N TRP A 67 -9.76 0.73 -10.08
CA TRP A 67 -11.01 0.86 -9.34
C TRP A 67 -11.05 0.07 -8.03
N ASN A 68 -10.42 -1.11 -7.97
CA ASN A 68 -10.34 -1.88 -6.73
C ASN A 68 -9.66 -1.09 -5.59
N ASN A 69 -8.58 -0.36 -5.89
CA ASN A 69 -7.89 0.48 -4.91
C ASN A 69 -8.69 1.71 -4.50
N LEU A 70 -9.48 2.26 -5.43
CA LEU A 70 -10.37 3.36 -5.11
C LEU A 70 -11.51 2.90 -4.21
N ARG A 71 -12.10 1.74 -4.54
CA ARG A 71 -13.17 1.11 -3.76
C ARG A 71 -12.74 0.79 -2.34
N SER A 72 -11.52 0.31 -2.13
CA SER A 72 -11.00 0.02 -0.79
C SER A 72 -10.79 1.27 0.08
N ARG A 73 -10.57 2.44 -0.55
CA ARG A 73 -10.31 3.71 0.14
C ARG A 73 -11.55 4.56 0.40
N ILE A 74 -12.47 4.62 -0.57
CA ILE A 74 -13.62 5.53 -0.54
C ILE A 74 -14.95 4.79 -0.30
N GLY A 75 -15.02 3.49 -0.64
CA GLY A 75 -16.25 2.72 -0.57
C GLY A 75 -17.32 3.16 -1.58
N GLY A 76 -18.30 2.29 -1.88
CA GLY A 76 -19.45 2.64 -2.72
C GLY A 76 -19.17 2.87 -4.21
N VAL A 77 -17.94 2.58 -4.67
CA VAL A 77 -17.55 2.68 -6.08
C VAL A 77 -17.64 1.31 -6.73
N ASP A 78 -18.22 1.24 -7.93
CA ASP A 78 -18.18 0.05 -8.79
C ASP A 78 -16.73 -0.21 -9.20
N ASP A 79 -16.26 -1.44 -8.99
CA ASP A 79 -14.90 -1.82 -9.35
C ASP A 79 -14.79 -2.55 -10.67
N SER A 80 -15.85 -2.60 -11.48
CA SER A 80 -15.82 -3.24 -12.79
C SER A 80 -14.74 -2.62 -13.70
N CYS A 81 -14.00 -3.48 -14.40
CA CYS A 81 -12.98 -3.07 -15.37
C CYS A 81 -13.57 -2.21 -16.48
N CYS A 82 -13.03 -1.01 -16.68
CA CYS A 82 -13.51 -0.08 -17.69
C CYS A 82 -13.30 -0.58 -19.13
N LEU A 83 -12.43 -1.59 -19.33
CA LEU A 83 -12.09 -2.12 -20.64
C LEU A 83 -12.94 -3.34 -21.03
N CYS A 84 -13.19 -4.25 -20.08
CA CYS A 84 -13.88 -5.52 -20.36
C CYS A 84 -15.26 -5.63 -19.72
N ALA A 85 -15.55 -4.82 -18.70
CA ALA A 85 -16.79 -4.82 -17.90
C ALA A 85 -17.19 -6.21 -17.35
N LEU A 86 -16.24 -7.14 -17.22
CA LEU A 86 -16.49 -8.54 -16.90
C LEU A 86 -15.95 -8.97 -15.53
N GLU A 87 -14.83 -8.38 -15.14
CA GLU A 87 -14.14 -8.64 -13.87
C GLU A 87 -13.80 -7.31 -13.20
N SER A 88 -13.52 -7.34 -11.90
CA SER A 88 -13.05 -6.16 -11.18
C SER A 88 -11.69 -5.68 -11.68
N GLU A 89 -11.53 -4.37 -11.82
CA GLU A 89 -10.31 -3.68 -12.19
C GLU A 89 -9.29 -3.74 -11.05
N THR A 90 -8.46 -4.75 -11.11
CA THR A 90 -7.25 -4.88 -10.31
C THR A 90 -6.02 -4.60 -11.17
N GLU A 91 -4.89 -4.32 -10.55
CA GLU A 91 -3.59 -4.20 -11.24
C GLU A 91 -3.29 -5.44 -12.08
N VAL A 92 -3.52 -6.62 -11.51
CA VAL A 92 -3.27 -7.89 -12.18
C VAL A 92 -4.21 -8.03 -13.38
N HIS A 93 -5.51 -7.74 -13.21
CA HIS A 93 -6.45 -7.78 -14.32
C HIS A 93 -6.01 -6.80 -15.41
N LEU A 94 -5.79 -5.53 -15.06
CA LEU A 94 -5.46 -4.46 -15.99
C LEU A 94 -4.12 -4.68 -16.71
N PHE A 95 -3.10 -5.26 -16.08
CA PHE A 95 -1.79 -5.41 -16.72
C PHE A 95 -1.51 -6.80 -17.32
N THR A 96 -2.25 -7.84 -16.93
CA THR A 96 -1.89 -9.23 -17.31
C THR A 96 -3.03 -10.11 -17.80
N LYS A 97 -4.29 -9.86 -17.39
CA LYS A 97 -5.41 -10.77 -17.70
C LYS A 97 -6.50 -10.16 -18.58
N CYS A 98 -6.57 -8.84 -18.67
CA CYS A 98 -7.62 -8.17 -19.42
C CYS A 98 -7.49 -8.48 -20.91
N ARG A 99 -8.45 -9.22 -21.47
CA ARG A 99 -8.45 -9.58 -22.91
C ARG A 99 -8.56 -8.37 -23.84
N CYS A 100 -9.04 -7.24 -23.33
CA CYS A 100 -9.27 -6.04 -24.10
C CYS A 100 -8.00 -5.19 -24.25
N LEU A 101 -6.94 -5.46 -23.47
CA LEU A 101 -5.64 -4.90 -23.77
C LEU A 101 -5.02 -5.64 -24.95
N PRO A 102 -4.48 -4.93 -25.95
CA PRO A 102 -3.65 -5.56 -26.96
C PRO A 102 -2.44 -6.18 -26.25
N GLN A 103 -2.32 -7.51 -26.34
CA GLN A 103 -1.15 -8.22 -25.84
C GLN A 103 0.04 -7.89 -26.76
N GLY A 104 0.80 -6.86 -26.40
CA GLY A 104 1.99 -6.49 -27.16
C GLY A 104 2.53 -5.13 -26.77
N LEU A 105 3.58 -5.15 -25.96
CA LEU A 105 4.65 -4.16 -26.03
C LEU A 105 5.88 -4.88 -26.55
#